data_AF-A0A7D9JYZ3-F1
#
_entry.id   AF-A0A7D9JYZ3-F1
#
_cell.length_a   1.000
_cell.length_b   1.000
_cell.length_c   1.000
_cell.angle_alpha   90.00
_cell.angle_beta   90.00
_cell.angle_gamma   90.00
#
_symmetry.space_group_name_H-M   'P 1'
#
loop_
_entity.id
_entity.type
_entity.pdbx_description
1 polymer ?
#
loop_
_entity_poly.entity_id
_entity_poly.type
_entity_poly.pdbx_seq_one_letter_code
_entity_poly.pdbx_strand_id
1 'polypeptide(L)' 'MKLIEHPHVLRLYDVYENNTHLFLILEYVGGGELFDYLVKRGRLTIKEARRFFSQIISAIDFCHKHCV' A
#
# COMPACT_ATOMS: atom_id res chain seq x y z
N MET A 1 -5.61 -8.68 12.80
CA MET A 1 -5.79 -7.76 11.65
C MET A 1 -6.61 -8.40 10.52
N LYS A 2 -7.79 -8.99 10.79
CA LYS A 2 -8.59 -9.68 9.76
C LYS A 2 -9.64 -8.80 9.04
N LEU A 3 -9.65 -7.47 9.26
CA LEU A 3 -10.73 -6.58 8.79
C LEU A 3 -10.25 -5.23 8.22
N ILE A 4 -9.04 -5.15 7.68
CA ILE A 4 -8.58 -3.97 6.93
C ILE A 4 -8.71 -4.30 5.45
N GLU A 5 -9.78 -3.81 4.82
CA GLU A 5 -10.02 -4.00 3.38
C GLU A 5 -10.28 -2.64 2.73
N HIS A 6 -9.27 -2.14 2.01
CA HIS A 6 -9.34 -0.89 1.27
C HIS A 6 -8.52 -1.02 -0.02
N PRO A 7 -9.00 -0.54 -1.18
CA PRO A 7 -8.35 -0.76 -2.49
C PRO A 7 -6.96 -0.12 -2.66
N HIS A 8 -6.53 0.70 -1.71
CA HIS A 8 -5.22 1.37 -1.70
C HIS A 8 -4.39 1.04 -0.44
N VAL A 9 -4.78 -0.01 0.30
CA VAL A 9 -4.02 -0.54 1.44
C VAL A 9 -3.69 -1.99 1.13
N LEU A 10 -2.41 -2.36 1.28
CA LEU A 10 -1.96 -3.73 1.04
C LEU A 10 -2.65 -4.69 2.01
N ARG A 11 -3.25 -5.75 1.48
CA ARG A 11 -3.93 -6.76 2.31
C ARG A 11 -2.93 -7.72 2.95
N LEU A 12 -3.07 -7.92 4.26
CA LEU A 12 -2.43 -9.00 5.01
C LEU A 12 -3.41 -10.17 5.12
N TYR A 13 -3.12 -11.26 4.40
CA TYR A 13 -3.95 -12.46 4.40
C TYR A 13 -3.76 -13.28 5.67
N ASP A 14 -2.51 -13.48 6.08
CA ASP A 14 -2.20 -14.33 7.23
C ASP A 14 -0.83 -14.00 7.82
N VAL A 15 -0.63 -14.45 9.06
CA VAL A 15 0.64 -14.33 9.78
C VAL A 15 0.99 -15.68 10.37
N TYR A 16 2.17 -16.20 10.01
CA TYR A 16 2.74 -17.39 10.62
C TYR A 16 3.99 -16.99 11.39
N GLU A 17 4.23 -17.64 12.52
CA GLU A 17 5.46 -17.48 13.27
C GLU A 17 6.03 -18.82 13.68
N ASN A 18 7.35 -18.87 13.80
CA ASN A 18 8.05 -19.92 14.51
C ASN A 18 9.02 -19.29 15.51
N ASN A 19 9.80 -20.09 16.23
CA ASN A 19 10.69 -19.61 17.29
C ASN A 19 11.73 -18.56 16.83
N THR A 20 11.97 -18.41 15.53
CA THR A 20 13.03 -17.56 14.99
C THR A 20 12.58 -16.60 13.88
N HIS A 21 11.40 -16.78 13.30
CA HIS A 21 10.95 -16.06 12.11
C HIS A 21 9.46 -15.71 12.16
N LEU A 22 9.14 -14.55 11.59
CA LEU A 22 7.77 -14.09 11.32
C LEU A 22 7.54 -14.07 9.81
N PHE A 23 6.46 -14.68 9.36
CA PHE A 23 6.05 -14.76 7.96
C PHE A 23 4.75 -14.00 7.77
N LEU A 24 4.77 -12.99 6.90
CA LEU A 24 3.60 -12.19 6.53
C LEU A 24 3.13 -12.64 5.15
N ILE A 25 1.90 -13.16 5.06
CA ILE A 25 1.30 -13.52 3.78
C ILE A 25 0.53 -12.31 3.27
N LEU A 26 1.07 -11.65 2.24
CA LEU A 26 0.57 -10.39 1.72
C LEU A 26 -0.04 -10.54 0.31
N GLU A 27 -0.86 -9.58 -0.09
CA GLU A 27 -1.29 -9.42 -1.48
C GLU A 27 -0.12 -9.23 -2.44
N TYR A 28 -0.17 -9.90 -3.59
CA TYR A 28 0.82 -9.71 -4.64
C TYR A 28 0.55 -8.43 -5.43
N VAL A 29 1.51 -7.49 -5.39
CA VAL A 29 1.45 -6.23 -6.14
C VAL A 29 2.57 -6.18 -7.17
N GLY A 30 2.26 -6.54 -8.42
CA GLY A 30 3.21 -6.55 -9.53
C GLY A 30 3.54 -5.18 -10.14
N GLY A 31 2.97 -4.09 -9.61
CA GLY A 31 3.14 -2.74 -10.14
C GLY A 31 4.49 -2.08 -9.82
N GLY A 32 5.27 -2.67 -8.92
CA GLY A 32 6.53 -2.12 -8.43
C GLY A 32 6.33 -0.89 -7.53
N GLU A 33 7.42 -0.17 -7.27
CA GLU A 33 7.43 0.97 -6.36
C GLU A 33 7.14 2.30 -7.08
N LEU A 34 6.36 3.17 -6.42
CA LEU A 34 6.12 4.52 -6.94
C LEU A 34 7.42 5.34 -7.05
N PHE A 35 8.39 5.09 -6.17
CA PHE A 35 9.69 5.74 -6.23
C PHE A 35 10.44 5.40 -7.52
N ASP A 36 10.52 4.11 -7.88
CA ASP A 36 11.13 3.68 -9.13
C ASP A 36 10.42 4.26 -10.36
N TYR A 37 9.09 4.35 -10.28
CA TYR A 37 8.29 5.00 -11.32
C TYR A 37 8.68 6.47 -11.51
N LEU A 38 8.88 7.21 -10.41
CA LEU A 38 9.34 8.60 -10.42
C LEU A 38 10.75 8.75 -10.97
N VAL A 39 11.69 7.89 -10.55
CA VAL A 39 13.08 7.92 -11.04
C VAL A 39 13.13 7.69 -12.54
N LYS A 40 12.34 6.74 -13.07
CA LYS A 40 12.33 6.39 -14.50
C LYS A 40 11.66 7.46 -15.38
N ARG A 41 10.61 8.12 -14.90
CA ARG A 41 9.83 9.09 -15.69
C ARG A 41 10.16 10.56 -15.40
N GLY A 42 10.89 10.83 -14.32
CA GLY A 42 11.11 12.18 -13.83
C GLY A 42 9.82 12.80 -13.29
N ARG A 43 9.63 14.10 -13.56
CA ARG A 43 8.51 14.86 -13.01
C ARG A 43 7.18 14.40 -13.61
N LEU A 44 6.23 14.04 -12.73
CA LEU A 44 4.87 13.69 -13.15
C LEU A 44 4.08 14.91 -13.59
N THR A 45 3.12 14.67 -14.49
CA THR A 45 2.10 15.67 -14.80
C THR A 45 1.21 15.91 -13.57
N ILE A 46 0.60 17.09 -13.48
CA ILE A 46 -0.34 17.41 -12.39
C ILE A 46 -1.48 16.39 -12.31
N LYS A 47 -1.94 15.89 -13.46
CA LYS A 47 -3.03 14.90 -13.54
C LYS A 47 -2.63 13.57 -12.90
N GLU A 48 -1.42 13.09 -13.18
CA GLU A 48 -0.88 11.86 -12.60
C GLU A 48 -0.59 12.02 -11.12
N ALA A 49 0.08 13.11 -10.73
CA ALA A 49 0.38 13.42 -9.35
C ALA A 49 -0.88 13.48 -8.49
N ARG A 50 -1.93 14.17 -8.98
CA ARG A 50 -3.24 14.23 -8.30
C ARG A 50 -3.87 12.84 -8.13
N ARG A 51 -3.74 11.97 -9.12
CA ARG A 51 -4.27 10.59 -9.05
C ARG A 51 -3.57 9.80 -7.94
N PHE A 52 -2.24 9.75 -7.94
CA PHE A 52 -1.50 9.04 -6.90
C PHE A 52 -1.78 9.62 -5.52
N PHE A 53 -1.76 10.94 -5.40
CA PHE A 53 -2.03 11.61 -4.14
C PHE A 53 -3.44 11.29 -3.61
N SER A 54 -4.46 11.31 -4.48
CA SER A 54 -5.82 10.92 -4.09
C SER A 54 -5.91 9.48 -3.59
N GLN A 55 -5.17 8.55 -4.19
CA GLN A 55 -5.14 7.15 -3.75
C GLN A 55 -4.48 7.03 -2.37
N ILE A 56 -3.36 7.72 -2.16
CA ILE A 56 -2.62 7.73 -0.89
C ILE A 56 -3.48 8.33 0.23
N ILE A 57 -4.10 9.48 0.00
CA ILE A 57 -4.94 10.14 1.02
C ILE A 57 -6.17 9.27 1.35
N SER A 58 -6.78 8.62 0.36
CA SER A 58 -7.87 7.67 0.61
C SER A 58 -7.42 6.51 1.51
N ALA A 59 -6.23 5.97 1.28
CA ALA A 59 -5.66 4.91 2.12
C ALA A 59 -5.42 5.39 3.55
N ILE A 60 -4.80 6.56 3.71
CA ILE A 60 -4.48 7.14 5.03
C ILE A 60 -5.75 7.47 5.82
N ASP A 61 -6.76 8.07 5.18
CA ASP A 61 -8.06 8.35 5.81
C ASP A 61 -8.73 7.07 6.31
N PHE A 62 -8.69 6.01 5.49
CA PHE A 62 -9.17 4.69 5.91
C PHE A 62 -8.40 4.17 7.14
N CYS A 63 -7.07 4.21 7.12
CA CYS A 63 -6.23 3.73 8.23
C CYS A 63 -6.50 4.52 9.53
N HIS A 64 -6.57 5.85 9.46
CA HIS A 64 -6.85 6.71 10.61
C HIS A 64 -8.22 6.44 11.22
N LYS A 65 -9.25 6.18 10.40
CA LYS A 65 -10.61 5.85 10.87
C LYS A 65 -10.71 4.50 11.57
N HIS A 66 -9.83 3.56 11.24
CA HIS A 66 -9.82 2.21 11.79
C HIS A 66 -8.73 2.01 12.86
N CYS A 67 -8.11 3.11 13.33
CA CYS A 67 -7.06 3.12 14.36
C CYS A 67 -5.94 2.12 14.10
N VAL A 68 -5.45 2.07 12.85
CA VAL A 68 -4.18 1.42 12.51
C VAL A 68 -3.01 2.31 12.94
#